data_AF-A0A8J2LFB6-F1
#
_entry.id   AF-A0A8J2LFB6-F1
#
_cell.length_a   1.000
_cell.length_b   1.000
_cell.length_c   1.000
_cell.angle_alpha   90.00
_cell.angle_beta   90.00
_cell.angle_gamma   90.00
#
_symmetry.space_group_name_H-M   'P 1'
#
loop_
_entity.id
_entity.type
_entity.pdbx_description
1 polymer ?
#
loop_
_entity_poly.entity_id
_entity_poly.type
_entity_poly.pdbx_seq_one_letter_code
_entity_poly.pdbx_strand_id
1 'polypeptide(L)'
;MSGFIYNILNDLKACSKIGDVIRKNDGQQLRYVRNWGEGWGYLPEGYSVVFVDNHDNQRGHGSGGLSILTFRVSRMYKIATAFFLAWPYGITRVMSSYYWDQDFQNGRDVNDWVGPPHDSDFNTLPVTINPDLTCGNGWMCEHRWRQIYNMARFRNVVKGTPVQGWWENE
;
A
#
# COMPACT_ATOMS: atom_id res chain seq x y z
N MET A 1 37.34 -6.56 2.74
CA MET A 1 36.04 -6.23 2.13
C MET A 1 35.22 -7.50 2.05
N SER A 2 34.28 -7.70 2.99
CA SER A 2 33.32 -8.80 2.92
C SER A 2 32.00 -8.22 2.45
N GLY A 3 31.55 -8.62 1.27
CA GLY A 3 30.27 -8.22 0.71
C GLY A 3 29.14 -8.93 1.46
N PHE A 4 28.50 -8.21 2.37
CA PHE A 4 27.18 -8.62 2.87
C PHE A 4 26.15 -8.32 1.79
N ILE A 5 25.43 -9.35 1.36
CA ILE A 5 24.19 -9.21 0.61
C ILE A 5 23.24 -8.42 1.53
N TYR A 6 22.88 -7.19 1.15
CA TYR A 6 21.86 -6.42 1.85
C TYR A 6 20.51 -7.12 1.69
N ASN A 7 20.10 -7.93 2.68
CA ASN A 7 18.77 -8.55 2.69
C ASN A 7 17.72 -7.47 2.98
N ILE A 8 17.18 -6.87 1.93
CA ILE A 8 16.00 -6.01 1.99
C ILE A 8 14.76 -6.91 2.19
N LEU A 9 13.90 -6.59 3.16
CA LEU A 9 12.77 -7.40 3.61
C LEU A 9 11.45 -6.62 3.58
N ASN A 10 10.33 -7.34 3.41
CA ASN A 10 9.00 -6.76 3.49
C ASN A 10 8.64 -6.43 4.96
N ASP A 11 8.27 -5.18 5.24
CA ASP A 11 7.83 -4.76 6.56
C ASP A 11 6.30 -4.86 6.71
N LEU A 12 5.86 -6.07 7.05
CA LEU A 12 4.44 -6.37 7.24
C LEU A 12 3.83 -5.63 8.45
N LYS A 13 4.63 -5.22 9.43
CA LYS A 13 4.15 -4.44 10.58
C LYS A 13 3.77 -3.04 10.15
N ALA A 14 4.61 -2.38 9.35
CA ALA A 14 4.29 -1.06 8.79
C ALA A 14 2.98 -1.11 7.97
N CYS A 15 2.82 -2.15 7.14
CA CYS A 15 1.60 -2.40 6.34
C CYS A 15 0.34 -2.54 7.20
N SER A 16 0.35 -3.37 8.24
CA SER A 16 -0.78 -3.55 9.15
C SER A 16 -1.08 -2.29 9.98
N LYS A 17 -0.04 -1.65 10.55
CA LYS A 17 -0.20 -0.53 11.49
C LYS A 17 -0.69 0.76 10.84
N ILE A 18 -0.32 1.04 9.59
CA ILE A 18 -0.86 2.23 8.92
C ILE A 18 -2.37 2.07 8.71
N GLY A 19 -2.82 0.84 8.46
CA GLY A 19 -4.22 0.47 8.38
C GLY A 19 -4.96 0.77 9.68
N ASP A 20 -4.44 0.30 10.82
CA ASP A 20 -5.01 0.59 12.14
C ASP A 20 -5.12 2.09 12.40
N VAL A 21 -4.04 2.84 12.12
CA VAL A 21 -4.00 4.30 12.32
C VAL A 21 -5.05 5.02 11.50
N ILE A 22 -5.16 4.71 10.20
CA ILE A 22 -6.09 5.39 9.30
C ILE A 22 -7.54 4.99 9.59
N ARG A 23 -7.79 3.74 10.00
CA ARG A 23 -9.12 3.26 10.42
C ARG A 23 -9.51 3.73 11.82
N LYS A 24 -8.56 4.22 12.62
CA LYS A 24 -8.70 4.54 14.05
C LYS A 24 -9.06 3.32 14.90
N ASN A 25 -8.56 2.15 14.50
CA ASN A 25 -8.73 0.92 15.29
C ASN A 25 -8.05 1.08 16.66
N ASP A 26 -8.65 0.51 17.70
CA ASP A 26 -8.07 0.44 19.05
C ASP A 26 -7.57 1.80 19.61
N GLY A 27 -8.28 2.88 19.27
CA GLY A 27 -7.92 4.24 19.73
C GLY A 27 -6.69 4.84 19.06
N GLN A 28 -6.20 4.24 17.96
CA GLN A 28 -5.12 4.81 17.14
C GLN A 28 -5.53 6.15 16.53
N GLN A 29 -4.54 7.04 16.41
CA GLN A 29 -4.72 8.39 15.89
C GLN A 29 -3.55 8.75 14.97
N LEU A 30 -3.83 9.61 13.98
CA LEU A 30 -2.80 10.02 13.02
C LEU A 30 -1.62 10.74 13.70
N ARG A 31 -1.85 11.47 14.80
CA ARG A 31 -0.78 12.13 15.57
C ARG A 31 0.30 11.17 16.09
N TYR A 32 -0.01 9.88 16.24
CA TYR A 32 0.98 8.92 16.74
C TYR A 32 2.08 8.61 15.72
N VAL A 33 1.90 8.90 14.43
CA VAL A 33 2.91 8.57 13.40
C VAL A 33 4.12 9.51 13.39
N ARG A 34 4.24 10.44 14.33
CA ARG A 34 5.34 11.41 14.43
C ARG A 34 6.74 10.78 14.47
N ASN A 35 6.84 9.55 14.98
CA ASN A 35 8.06 8.75 15.06
C ASN A 35 7.99 7.46 14.22
N TRP A 36 7.18 7.47 13.15
CA TRP A 36 6.99 6.32 12.27
C TRP A 36 8.31 5.77 11.73
N GLY A 37 8.49 4.45 11.79
CA GLY A 37 9.73 3.76 11.42
C GLY A 37 10.23 2.89 12.57
N GLU A 38 11.55 2.86 12.79
CA GLU A 38 12.19 2.05 13.84
C GLU A 38 11.61 2.30 15.25
N GLY A 39 11.13 3.51 15.54
CA GLY A 39 10.45 3.86 16.80
C GLY A 39 9.14 3.11 17.06
N TRP A 40 8.59 2.45 16.04
CA TRP A 40 7.43 1.57 16.13
C TRP A 40 7.81 0.07 16.18
N GLY A 41 9.12 -0.24 16.30
CA GLY A 41 9.62 -1.62 16.30
C GLY A 41 9.60 -2.30 14.92
N TYR A 42 9.71 -1.47 13.87
CA TYR A 42 9.84 -1.90 12.48
C TYR A 42 11.29 -2.24 12.15
N LEU A 43 11.55 -2.76 10.94
CA LEU A 43 12.91 -3.06 10.48
C LEU A 43 13.77 -1.79 10.39
N PRO A 44 15.11 -1.90 10.43
CA PRO A 44 15.95 -0.74 10.17
C PRO A 44 15.72 -0.21 8.75
N GLU A 45 15.71 1.12 8.61
CA GLU A 45 15.22 1.80 7.39
C GLU A 45 15.84 1.22 6.10
N GLY A 46 17.16 1.06 6.08
CA GLY A 46 17.92 0.59 4.91
C GLY A 46 17.63 -0.86 4.47
N TYR A 47 16.84 -1.60 5.25
CA TYR A 47 16.46 -2.99 4.98
C TYR A 47 14.95 -3.16 4.80
N SER A 48 14.16 -2.09 4.83
CA SER A 48 12.70 -2.16 4.86
C SER A 48 12.09 -1.86 3.49
N VAL A 49 11.18 -2.72 3.02
CA VAL A 49 10.22 -2.43 1.93
C VAL A 49 8.86 -2.24 2.56
N VAL A 50 8.30 -1.03 2.39
CA VAL A 50 6.99 -0.65 2.92
C VAL A 50 5.96 -0.58 1.82
N PHE A 51 4.75 -1.01 2.12
CA PHE A 51 3.61 -1.03 1.20
C PHE A 51 2.31 -1.03 2.01
N VAL A 52 1.26 -0.41 1.45
CA VAL A 52 -0.04 -0.34 2.12
C VAL A 52 -0.77 -1.69 2.07
N ASP A 53 -0.63 -2.39 0.95
CA ASP A 53 -1.10 -3.75 0.69
C ASP A 53 -0.15 -4.48 -0.26
N ASN A 54 -0.29 -5.81 -0.33
CA ASN A 54 0.29 -6.66 -1.35
C ASN A 54 -0.81 -7.58 -1.92
N HIS A 55 -0.44 -8.43 -2.89
CA HIS A 55 -1.39 -9.31 -3.56
C HIS A 55 -2.05 -10.33 -2.61
N ASP A 56 -1.35 -10.80 -1.58
CA ASP A 56 -1.90 -11.73 -0.59
C ASP A 56 -2.90 -11.02 0.33
N ASN A 57 -2.47 -9.95 1.00
CA ASN A 57 -3.22 -9.36 2.10
C ASN A 57 -4.39 -8.49 1.64
N GLN A 58 -4.39 -8.02 0.40
CA GLN A 58 -5.56 -7.38 -0.19
C GLN A 58 -6.73 -8.36 -0.42
N ARG A 59 -6.46 -9.68 -0.33
CA ARG A 59 -7.43 -10.79 -0.42
C ARG A 59 -7.71 -11.42 0.95
N GLY A 60 -7.18 -10.85 2.03
CA GLY A 60 -7.31 -11.41 3.38
C GLY A 60 -6.36 -12.57 3.66
N HIS A 61 -5.36 -12.83 2.80
CA HIS A 61 -4.30 -13.81 3.06
C HIS A 61 -3.11 -13.15 3.76
N GLY A 62 -2.34 -13.92 4.53
CA GLY A 62 -1.14 -13.41 5.17
C GLY A 62 -1.42 -12.43 6.32
N SER A 63 -0.51 -11.48 6.52
CA SER A 63 -0.49 -10.63 7.71
C SER A 63 -1.34 -9.37 7.57
N GLY A 64 -1.94 -8.93 8.69
CA GLY A 64 -2.62 -7.65 8.84
C GLY A 64 -4.16 -7.73 8.86
N GLY A 65 -4.76 -8.79 8.33
CA GLY A 65 -6.21 -9.03 8.43
C GLY A 65 -7.07 -7.81 8.04
N LEU A 66 -8.06 -7.48 8.87
CA LEU A 66 -9.00 -6.38 8.62
C LEU A 66 -8.36 -4.97 8.66
N SER A 67 -7.14 -4.85 9.18
CA SER A 67 -6.42 -3.57 9.19
C SER A 67 -6.02 -3.13 7.79
N ILE A 68 -5.76 -4.08 6.89
CA ILE A 68 -5.27 -3.80 5.53
C ILE A 68 -6.21 -2.86 4.77
N LEU A 69 -5.60 -1.88 4.12
CA LEU A 69 -6.26 -0.93 3.23
C LEU A 69 -5.95 -1.32 1.79
N THR A 70 -6.96 -1.39 0.94
CA THR A 70 -6.82 -1.75 -0.47
C THR A 70 -7.51 -0.71 -1.35
N PHE A 71 -7.44 -0.86 -2.67
CA PHE A 71 -8.19 -0.01 -3.61
C PHE A 71 -9.70 0.06 -3.29
N ARG A 72 -10.26 -0.96 -2.61
CA ARG A 72 -11.68 -1.05 -2.25
C ARG A 72 -12.09 -0.02 -1.19
N VAL A 73 -11.16 0.46 -0.37
CA VAL A 73 -11.34 1.58 0.56
C VAL A 73 -10.55 2.80 0.09
N SER A 74 -10.78 3.18 -1.17
CA SER A 74 -9.94 4.10 -1.95
C SER A 74 -9.56 5.41 -1.25
N ARG A 75 -10.46 6.02 -0.47
CA ARG A 75 -10.16 7.26 0.27
C ARG A 75 -9.07 7.03 1.31
N MET A 76 -9.21 5.99 2.14
CA MET A 76 -8.23 5.64 3.17
C MET A 76 -6.92 5.15 2.55
N TYR A 77 -7.02 4.33 1.50
CA TYR A 77 -5.87 3.82 0.75
C TYR A 77 -4.98 4.94 0.20
N LYS A 78 -5.59 5.97 -0.39
CA LYS A 78 -4.87 7.14 -0.90
C LYS A 78 -4.16 7.92 0.21
N ILE A 79 -4.76 8.04 1.39
CA ILE A 79 -4.13 8.71 2.55
C ILE A 79 -2.91 7.91 3.03
N ALA A 80 -3.06 6.60 3.23
CA ALA A 80 -1.96 5.73 3.65
C ALA A 80 -0.81 5.71 2.63
N THR A 81 -1.15 5.62 1.34
CA THR A 81 -0.16 5.62 0.25
C THR A 81 0.57 6.96 0.17
N ALA A 82 -0.15 8.08 0.30
CA ALA A 82 0.46 9.40 0.36
C ALA A 82 1.42 9.52 1.55
N PHE A 83 1.04 9.01 2.73
CA PHE A 83 1.92 8.99 3.89
C PHE A 83 3.21 8.20 3.63
N PHE A 84 3.14 6.97 3.11
CA PHE A 84 4.34 6.17 2.79
C PHE A 84 5.21 6.76 1.67
N LEU A 85 4.62 7.54 0.76
CA LEU A 85 5.39 8.23 -0.27
C LEU A 85 6.07 9.49 0.30
N ALA A 86 5.43 10.21 1.23
CA ALA A 86 5.97 11.40 1.87
C ALA A 86 6.99 11.11 2.97
N TRP A 87 6.83 10.01 3.70
CA TRP A 87 7.65 9.70 4.87
C TRP A 87 8.98 9.02 4.45
N PRO A 88 10.14 9.45 4.99
CA PRO A 88 11.44 8.89 4.66
C PRO A 88 11.72 7.63 5.50
N TYR A 89 10.90 6.59 5.32
CA TYR A 89 11.15 5.28 5.93
C TYR A 89 11.01 4.18 4.89
N GLY A 90 12.09 3.44 4.66
CA GLY A 90 12.14 2.29 3.77
C GLY A 90 11.95 2.60 2.28
N ILE A 91 11.96 1.53 1.49
CA ILE A 91 11.67 1.55 0.06
C ILE A 91 10.17 1.36 -0.13
N THR A 92 9.49 2.40 -0.62
CA THR A 92 8.03 2.35 -0.84
C THR A 92 7.69 1.58 -2.11
N ARG A 93 6.89 0.52 -1.99
CA ARG A 93 6.27 -0.20 -3.10
C ARG A 93 4.78 0.13 -3.16
N VAL A 94 4.31 0.54 -4.34
CA VAL A 94 2.89 0.81 -4.61
C VAL A 94 2.28 -0.41 -5.30
N MET A 95 1.17 -0.91 -4.77
CA MET A 95 0.43 -2.00 -5.40
C MET A 95 -0.33 -1.48 -6.64
N SER A 96 -0.48 -2.35 -7.63
CA SER A 96 -1.37 -2.11 -8.77
C SER A 96 -2.15 -3.38 -9.03
N SER A 97 -3.46 -3.31 -8.88
CA SER A 97 -4.34 -4.46 -8.78
C SER A 97 -5.21 -4.63 -10.02
N TYR A 98 -5.97 -5.71 -10.03
CA TYR A 98 -7.15 -5.88 -10.86
C TYR A 98 -8.38 -6.07 -9.97
N TYR A 99 -9.56 -5.84 -10.54
CA TYR A 99 -10.83 -6.04 -9.89
C TYR A 99 -11.26 -7.50 -9.97
N TRP A 100 -11.84 -8.00 -8.88
CA TRP A 100 -12.61 -9.24 -8.84
C TRP A 100 -13.86 -9.04 -7.97
N ASP A 101 -14.91 -9.80 -8.22
CA ASP A 101 -16.09 -9.80 -7.37
C ASP A 101 -15.80 -10.58 -6.09
N GLN A 102 -15.81 -9.89 -4.95
CA GLN A 102 -15.65 -10.54 -3.65
C GLN A 102 -16.99 -11.12 -3.20
N ASP A 103 -16.95 -12.30 -2.62
CA ASP A 103 -18.11 -12.90 -1.95
C ASP A 103 -17.73 -13.28 -0.53
N PHE A 104 -18.19 -12.49 0.45
CA PHE A 104 -17.84 -12.73 1.84
C PHE A 104 -18.82 -13.70 2.51
N GLN A 105 -18.32 -14.88 2.84
CA GLN A 105 -19.03 -15.87 3.65
C GLN A 105 -18.23 -16.18 4.90
N ASN A 106 -18.87 -16.09 6.08
CA ASN A 106 -18.24 -16.34 7.38
C ASN A 106 -16.91 -15.55 7.59
N GLY A 107 -16.86 -14.30 7.13
CA GLY A 107 -15.70 -13.43 7.29
C GLY A 107 -14.54 -13.68 6.33
N ARG A 108 -14.70 -14.54 5.33
CA ARG A 108 -13.70 -14.81 4.28
C ARG A 108 -14.28 -14.52 2.89
N ASP A 109 -13.47 -13.94 2.02
CA ASP A 109 -13.77 -13.85 0.59
C ASP A 109 -13.64 -15.24 -0.04
N VAL A 110 -14.75 -15.88 -0.41
CA VAL A 110 -14.74 -17.19 -1.06
C VAL A 110 -14.31 -17.12 -2.53
N ASN A 111 -14.16 -15.91 -3.07
CA ASN A 111 -13.63 -15.62 -4.41
C ASN A 111 -12.17 -15.10 -4.36
N ASP A 112 -11.46 -15.31 -3.25
CA ASP A 112 -10.05 -14.92 -3.07
C ASP A 112 -9.08 -15.58 -4.08
N TRP A 113 -9.54 -16.61 -4.80
CA TRP A 113 -8.79 -17.37 -5.80
C TRP A 113 -8.89 -16.80 -7.23
N VAL A 114 -9.76 -15.82 -7.48
CA VAL A 114 -10.03 -15.32 -8.84
C VAL A 114 -8.77 -14.67 -9.45
N GLY A 115 -8.38 -15.20 -10.61
CA GLY A 115 -7.23 -14.74 -11.39
C GLY A 115 -7.44 -13.36 -12.05
N PRO A 116 -6.46 -12.88 -12.83
CA PRO A 116 -6.59 -11.60 -13.52
C PRO A 116 -7.74 -11.61 -14.55
N PRO A 117 -8.18 -10.43 -15.03
CA PRO A 117 -9.12 -10.31 -16.13
C PRO A 117 -8.64 -11.13 -17.33
N HIS A 118 -9.48 -12.02 -17.85
CA HIS A 118 -9.13 -12.94 -18.93
C HIS A 118 -10.26 -13.09 -19.96
N ASP A 119 -9.92 -13.54 -21.16
CA ASP A 119 -10.89 -13.93 -22.19
C ASP A 119 -11.40 -15.36 -22.00
N SER A 120 -12.27 -15.85 -22.88
CA SER A 120 -12.83 -17.22 -22.80
C SER A 120 -11.79 -18.33 -22.94
N ASP A 121 -10.61 -18.01 -23.48
CA ASP A 121 -9.49 -18.95 -23.68
C ASP A 121 -8.46 -18.84 -22.53
N PHE A 122 -8.79 -18.10 -21.47
CA PHE A 122 -7.94 -17.84 -20.29
C PHE A 122 -6.67 -17.04 -20.58
N ASN A 123 -6.60 -16.30 -21.69
CA ASN A 123 -5.54 -15.32 -21.90
C ASN A 123 -5.82 -14.09 -21.04
N THR A 124 -4.80 -13.56 -20.36
CA THR A 124 -4.93 -12.31 -19.61
C THR A 124 -5.23 -11.14 -20.54
N LEU A 125 -6.30 -10.39 -20.24
CA LEU A 125 -6.71 -9.24 -21.03
C LEU A 125 -5.66 -8.13 -20.98
N PRO A 126 -5.44 -7.41 -22.09
CA PRO A 126 -4.50 -6.30 -22.11
C PRO A 126 -4.99 -5.16 -21.21
N VAL A 127 -4.05 -4.41 -20.65
CA VAL A 127 -4.35 -3.14 -19.98
C VAL A 127 -4.67 -2.09 -21.05
N THR A 128 -5.90 -1.58 -21.08
CA THR A 128 -6.28 -0.44 -21.92
C THR A 128 -6.20 0.85 -21.11
N ILE A 129 -5.75 1.94 -21.75
CA ILE A 129 -5.66 3.26 -21.10
C ILE A 129 -6.76 4.15 -21.63
N ASN A 130 -7.60 4.65 -20.72
CA ASN A 130 -8.69 5.56 -21.04
C ASN A 130 -8.17 7.00 -21.21
N PRO A 131 -8.94 7.90 -21.87
CA PRO A 131 -8.53 9.30 -22.05
C PRO A 131 -8.27 10.07 -20.75
N ASP A 132 -8.90 9.65 -19.64
CA ASP A 132 -8.70 10.22 -18.31
C ASP A 132 -7.52 9.59 -17.52
N LEU A 133 -6.70 8.79 -18.21
CA LEU A 133 -5.56 8.02 -17.70
C LEU A 133 -5.91 6.86 -16.76
N THR A 134 -7.20 6.56 -16.54
CA THR A 134 -7.60 5.33 -15.85
C THR A 134 -7.36 4.11 -16.75
N CYS A 135 -7.43 2.92 -16.17
CA CYS A 135 -7.33 1.67 -16.93
C CYS A 135 -8.71 1.05 -17.17
N GLY A 136 -8.86 0.37 -18.30
CA GLY A 136 -10.02 -0.48 -18.61
C GLY A 136 -9.74 -1.96 -18.34
N ASN A 137 -10.63 -2.84 -18.83
CA ASN A 137 -10.53 -4.30 -18.75
C ASN A 137 -10.35 -4.85 -17.32
N GLY A 138 -10.95 -4.21 -16.32
CA GLY A 138 -10.88 -4.66 -14.93
C GLY A 138 -9.56 -4.36 -14.22
N TRP A 139 -8.62 -3.64 -14.85
CA TRP A 139 -7.38 -3.22 -14.21
C TRP A 139 -7.60 -1.98 -13.34
N MET A 140 -7.18 -2.03 -12.07
CA MET A 140 -7.39 -0.92 -11.12
C MET A 140 -6.40 0.23 -11.30
N CYS A 141 -5.16 -0.10 -11.65
CA CYS A 141 -4.10 0.86 -11.93
C CYS A 141 -3.96 1.96 -10.89
N GLU A 142 -3.87 1.61 -9.60
CA GLU A 142 -3.71 2.56 -8.49
C GLU A 142 -2.49 3.48 -8.73
N HIS A 143 -1.44 2.96 -9.35
CA HIS A 143 -0.25 3.72 -9.76
C HIS A 143 -0.55 4.87 -10.75
N ARG A 144 -1.71 4.88 -11.43
CA ARG A 144 -2.18 5.96 -12.32
C ARG A 144 -3.17 6.91 -11.66
N TRP A 145 -3.57 6.66 -10.42
CA TRP A 145 -4.43 7.59 -9.69
C TRP A 145 -3.67 8.88 -9.42
N ARG A 146 -4.28 10.03 -9.74
CA ARG A 146 -3.66 11.35 -9.59
C ARG A 146 -3.01 11.59 -8.24
N GLN A 147 -3.67 11.15 -7.17
CA GLN A 147 -3.17 11.29 -5.81
C GLN A 147 -1.91 10.45 -5.57
N ILE A 148 -1.75 9.31 -6.24
CA ILE A 148 -0.63 8.39 -6.06
C ILE A 148 0.56 8.79 -6.94
N TYR A 149 0.37 9.01 -8.25
CA TYR A 149 1.50 9.39 -9.10
C TYR A 149 2.09 10.76 -8.74
N ASN A 150 1.26 11.72 -8.29
CA ASN A 150 1.78 13.00 -7.81
C ASN A 150 2.58 12.83 -6.51
N MET A 151 2.19 11.90 -5.64
CA MET A 151 2.96 11.60 -4.43
C MET A 151 4.25 10.81 -4.74
N ALA A 152 4.26 9.99 -5.80
CA ALA A 152 5.49 9.39 -6.31
C ALA A 152 6.45 10.48 -6.83
N ARG A 153 5.93 11.47 -7.56
CA ARG A 153 6.70 12.66 -7.95
C ARG A 153 7.17 13.45 -6.72
N PHE A 154 6.33 13.64 -5.73
CA PHE A 154 6.68 14.32 -4.48
C PHE A 154 7.87 13.61 -3.80
N ARG A 155 7.81 12.28 -3.62
CA ARG A 155 8.90 11.47 -3.06
C ARG A 155 10.21 11.67 -3.81
N ASN A 156 10.17 11.74 -5.14
CA ASN A 156 11.37 11.99 -5.95
C ASN A 156 11.94 13.39 -5.71
N VAL A 157 11.10 14.41 -5.57
CA VAL A 157 11.51 15.80 -5.32
C VAL A 157 12.14 15.95 -3.94
N VAL A 158 11.57 15.30 -2.91
CA VAL A 158 12.04 15.43 -1.51
C VAL A 158 13.09 14.38 -1.12
N LYS A 159 13.59 13.58 -2.08
CA LYS A 159 14.54 12.50 -1.80
C LYS A 159 15.77 13.01 -1.06
N GLY A 160 16.11 12.37 0.06
CA GLY A 160 17.27 12.72 0.89
C GLY A 160 17.04 13.92 1.83
N THR A 161 15.84 14.49 1.86
CA THR A 161 15.49 15.53 2.83
C THR A 161 14.84 14.92 4.08
N PRO A 162 15.14 15.43 5.29
CA PRO A 162 14.51 14.94 6.51
C PRO A 162 13.09 15.48 6.68
N VAL A 163 12.28 14.83 7.51
CA VAL A 163 11.00 15.39 7.98
C VAL A 163 11.30 16.61 8.87
N GLN A 164 10.70 17.75 8.55
CA GLN A 164 10.79 18.99 9.32
C GLN A 164 9.42 19.64 9.43
N GLY A 165 9.25 20.56 10.38
CA GLY A 165 7.99 21.30 10.54
C GLY A 165 6.80 20.41 10.91
N TRP A 166 7.04 19.35 11.67
CA TRP A 166 5.98 18.46 12.15
C TRP A 166 4.95 19.22 13.01
N TRP A 167 3.68 19.01 12.73
CA TRP A 167 2.55 19.55 13.48
C TRP A 167 1.43 18.52 13.57
N GLU A 168 0.77 18.48 14.72
CA GLU A 168 -0.37 17.63 15.01
C GLU A 168 -1.37 18.40 15.88
N ASN A 169 -2.66 18.06 15.80
CA ASN A 169 -3.64 18.56 16.73
C ASN A 169 -3.74 17.64 17.96
N GLU A 170 -4.14 18.22 19.09
CA GLU A 170 -4.54 17.47 20.29
C GLU A 170 -5.81 16.64 20.03
#